data_AF-A0AAD1M642-F1
#
_entry.id   AF-A0AAD1M642-F1
#
_cell.length_a   1.000
_cell.length_b   1.000
_cell.length_c   1.000
_cell.angle_alpha   90.00
_cell.angle_beta   90.00
_cell.angle_gamma   90.00
#
_symmetry.space_group_name_H-M   'P 1'
#
loop_
_entity.id
_entity.type
_entity.pdbx_description
1 polymer ?
#
loop_
_entity_poly.entity_id
_entity_poly.type
_entity_poly.pdbx_seq_one_letter_code
_entity_poly.pdbx_strand_id
1 'polypeptide(L)'
;MSNRAERRAAAKKHAVDAAVSIADDVTTGRLDPEQLEAEAVKACREVAGTVLGPEDPIWPLQVDIARQVLAIGGAICANELAEWSAVERSREKGKAAEGSWIEQVLAEGADEDDDDAQ
;
A
#
# COMPACT_ATOMS: atom_id res chain seq x y z
N MET A 1 30.91 -23.39 -20.44
CA MET A 1 29.91 -22.60 -21.20
C MET A 1 28.67 -23.42 -21.65
N SER A 2 28.73 -24.77 -21.73
CA SER A 2 27.63 -25.65 -22.20
C SER A 2 26.32 -25.57 -21.38
N ASN A 3 26.39 -25.54 -20.05
CA ASN A 3 25.21 -25.61 -19.16
C ASN A 3 24.24 -24.40 -19.32
N ARG A 4 24.74 -23.19 -19.62
CA ARG A 4 23.88 -22.00 -19.80
C ARG A 4 23.09 -22.04 -21.11
N ALA A 5 23.69 -22.58 -22.18
CA ALA A 5 23.05 -22.71 -23.48
C ALA A 5 21.96 -23.78 -23.45
N GLU A 6 22.26 -24.94 -22.85
CA GLU A 6 21.30 -26.03 -22.65
C GLU A 6 20.11 -25.61 -21.78
N ARG A 7 20.35 -24.92 -20.65
CA ARG A 7 19.28 -24.37 -19.80
C ARG A 7 18.40 -23.36 -20.53
N ARG A 8 18.97 -22.52 -21.40
CA ARG A 8 18.21 -21.57 -22.22
C ARG A 8 17.35 -22.28 -23.26
N ALA A 9 17.88 -23.31 -23.91
CA ALA A 9 17.14 -24.11 -24.88
C ALA A 9 15.96 -24.85 -24.21
N ALA A 10 16.19 -25.45 -23.04
CA ALA A 10 15.14 -26.08 -22.25
C ALA A 10 14.06 -25.07 -21.81
N ALA A 11 14.48 -23.91 -21.27
CA ALA A 11 13.55 -22.85 -20.88
C ALA A 11 12.69 -22.36 -22.04
N LYS A 12 13.27 -22.20 -23.25
CA LYS A 12 12.51 -21.83 -24.45
C LYS A 12 11.44 -22.87 -24.79
N LYS A 13 11.80 -24.16 -24.76
CA LYS A 13 10.84 -25.24 -25.01
C LYS A 13 9.70 -25.21 -24.00
N HIS A 14 10.02 -25.13 -22.70
CA HIS A 14 9.00 -25.08 -21.65
C HIS A 14 8.08 -23.86 -21.77
N ALA A 15 8.61 -22.70 -22.16
CA ALA A 15 7.78 -21.51 -22.37
C ALA A 15 6.81 -21.69 -23.55
N VAL A 16 7.24 -22.34 -24.63
CA VAL A 16 6.37 -22.65 -25.78
C VAL A 16 5.30 -23.67 -25.38
N ASP A 17 5.69 -24.77 -24.74
CA ASP A 17 4.77 -25.81 -24.30
C ASP A 17 3.71 -25.23 -23.34
N ALA A 18 4.12 -24.35 -22.41
CA ALA A 18 3.20 -23.65 -21.51
C ALA A 18 2.25 -22.71 -22.24
N ALA A 19 2.74 -21.92 -23.21
CA ALA A 19 1.90 -21.01 -23.98
C ALA A 19 0.85 -21.76 -24.83
N VAL A 20 1.23 -22.89 -25.45
CA VAL A 20 0.31 -23.75 -26.20
C VAL A 20 -0.72 -24.38 -25.25
N SER A 21 -0.29 -24.89 -24.09
CA SER A 21 -1.20 -25.45 -23.09
C SER A 21 -2.25 -24.42 -22.64
N ILE A 22 -1.86 -23.17 -22.40
CA ILE A 22 -2.81 -22.10 -22.02
C ILE A 22 -3.78 -21.82 -23.17
N ALA A 23 -3.30 -21.77 -24.42
CA ALA A 23 -4.17 -21.58 -25.58
C ALA A 23 -5.18 -22.72 -25.74
N ASP A 24 -4.76 -23.96 -25.53
CA ASP A 24 -5.63 -25.13 -25.51
C ASP A 24 -6.65 -25.05 -24.37
N ASP A 25 -6.23 -24.64 -23.16
CA ASP A 25 -7.14 -24.47 -22.02
C ASP A 25 -8.22 -23.41 -22.30
N VAL A 26 -7.85 -22.30 -22.95
CA VAL A 26 -8.80 -21.26 -23.35
C VAL A 26 -9.76 -21.74 -24.43
N THR A 27 -9.25 -22.35 -25.50
CA THR A 27 -10.10 -22.81 -26.62
C THR A 27 -11.01 -23.99 -26.24
N THR A 28 -10.59 -24.81 -25.27
CA THR A 28 -11.41 -25.91 -24.73
C THR A 28 -12.36 -25.46 -23.61
N GLY A 29 -12.34 -24.18 -23.23
CA GLY A 29 -13.19 -23.62 -22.17
C GLY A 29 -12.82 -24.07 -20.76
N ARG A 30 -11.62 -24.64 -20.57
CA ARG A 30 -11.08 -24.98 -19.24
C ARG A 30 -10.49 -23.76 -18.52
N LEU A 31 -10.10 -22.74 -19.28
CA LEU A 31 -9.69 -21.44 -18.77
C LEU A 31 -10.53 -20.36 -19.45
N ASP A 32 -11.28 -19.59 -18.67
CA ASP A 32 -11.98 -18.41 -19.18
C ASP A 32 -11.19 -17.15 -18.79
N PRO A 33 -10.69 -16.36 -19.77
CA PRO A 33 -9.97 -15.12 -19.50
C PRO A 33 -10.76 -14.11 -18.66
N GLU A 34 -12.08 -14.00 -18.88
CA GLU A 34 -12.92 -13.06 -18.11
C GLU A 34 -13.06 -13.52 -16.66
N GLN A 35 -13.20 -14.83 -16.44
CA GLN A 35 -13.19 -15.40 -15.10
C GLN A 35 -11.83 -15.21 -14.42
N LEU A 36 -10.73 -15.40 -15.15
CA LEU A 36 -9.39 -15.20 -14.62
C LEU A 36 -9.15 -13.74 -14.20
N GLU A 37 -9.62 -12.78 -15.00
CA GLU A 37 -9.56 -11.36 -14.65
C GLU A 37 -10.39 -11.06 -13.39
N ALA A 38 -11.60 -11.60 -13.29
CA ALA A 38 -12.43 -11.43 -12.11
C ALA A 38 -11.77 -12.02 -10.85
N GLU A 39 -11.14 -13.20 -10.96
CA GLU A 39 -10.39 -13.82 -9.87
C GLU A 39 -9.15 -13.00 -9.49
N ALA A 40 -8.43 -12.44 -10.46
CA ALA A 40 -7.30 -11.55 -10.20
C ALA A 40 -7.72 -10.27 -9.47
N VAL A 41 -8.81 -9.63 -9.90
CA VAL A 41 -9.38 -8.44 -9.22
C VAL A 41 -9.80 -8.79 -7.79
N LYS A 42 -10.41 -9.95 -7.58
CA LYS A 42 -10.77 -10.44 -6.26
C LYS A 42 -9.53 -10.61 -5.37
N ALA A 43 -8.49 -11.28 -5.87
CA ALA A 43 -7.23 -11.45 -5.13
C ALA A 43 -6.57 -10.10 -4.81
N CYS A 44 -6.54 -9.16 -5.76
CA CYS A 44 -6.03 -7.81 -5.52
C CYS A 44 -6.83 -7.09 -4.43
N ARG A 45 -8.15 -7.26 -4.38
CA ARG A 45 -8.99 -6.67 -3.33
C ARG A 45 -8.76 -7.33 -1.97
N GLU A 46 -8.53 -8.63 -1.92
CA GLU A 46 -8.20 -9.34 -0.67
C GLU A 46 -6.87 -8.86 -0.10
N VAL A 47 -5.86 -8.64 -0.96
CA VAL A 47 -4.52 -8.22 -0.53
C VAL A 47 -4.46 -6.72 -0.25
N ALA A 48 -5.02 -5.88 -1.11
CA ALA A 48 -4.81 -4.43 -1.10
C ALA A 48 -6.08 -3.61 -0.86
N GLY A 49 -7.25 -4.24 -0.75
CA GLY A 49 -8.53 -3.54 -0.57
C GLY A 49 -8.76 -3.02 0.86
N THR A 50 -7.96 -3.47 1.83
CA THR A 50 -7.95 -2.92 3.18
C THR A 50 -6.61 -2.26 3.44
N VAL A 51 -6.62 -1.02 3.93
CA VAL A 51 -5.42 -0.26 4.26
C VAL A 51 -5.21 -0.31 5.77
N LEU A 52 -4.17 -0.99 6.24
CA LEU A 52 -3.93 -1.21 7.69
C LEU A 52 -3.08 -0.11 8.35
N GLY A 53 -2.29 0.64 7.57
CA GLY A 53 -1.41 1.68 8.08
C GLY A 53 0.05 1.51 7.65
N PRO A 54 0.98 2.37 8.13
CA PRO A 54 2.38 2.39 7.68
C PRO A 54 3.18 1.10 7.88
N GLU A 55 2.78 0.26 8.82
CA GLU A 55 3.41 -1.04 9.09
C GLU A 55 3.01 -2.13 8.09
N ASP A 56 2.04 -1.87 7.22
CA ASP A 56 1.63 -2.78 6.16
C ASP A 56 2.72 -2.84 5.07
N PRO A 57 3.25 -4.03 4.70
CA PRO A 57 4.25 -4.17 3.65
C PRO A 57 3.85 -3.57 2.30
N ILE A 58 2.55 -3.47 1.98
CA ILE A 58 2.07 -2.87 0.73
C ILE A 58 1.71 -1.38 0.84
N TRP A 59 1.84 -0.78 2.03
CA TRP A 59 1.54 0.63 2.27
C TRP A 59 2.21 1.60 1.28
N PRO A 60 3.50 1.46 0.93
CA PRO A 60 4.14 2.37 -0.04
C PRO A 60 3.45 2.35 -1.41
N LEU A 61 2.99 1.18 -1.87
CA LEU A 61 2.27 1.03 -3.12
C LEU A 61 0.88 1.66 -3.04
N GLN A 62 0.16 1.48 -1.94
CA GLN A 62 -1.16 2.08 -1.72
C GLN A 62 -1.09 3.63 -1.75
N VAL A 63 -0.07 4.20 -1.11
CA VAL A 63 0.17 5.66 -1.14
C VAL A 63 0.48 6.15 -2.55
N ASP A 64 1.30 5.41 -3.31
CA ASP A 64 1.62 5.78 -4.69
C ASP A 64 0.39 5.74 -5.61
N ILE A 65 -0.42 4.68 -5.51
CA ILE A 65 -1.70 4.57 -6.23
C ILE A 65 -2.61 5.75 -5.88
N ALA A 66 -2.76 6.08 -4.60
CA ALA A 66 -3.58 7.22 -4.18
C ALA A 66 -3.09 8.55 -4.78
N ARG A 67 -1.77 8.78 -4.82
CA ARG A 67 -1.19 9.96 -5.46
C ARG A 67 -1.48 10.01 -6.95
N GLN A 68 -1.34 8.89 -7.65
CA GLN A 68 -1.63 8.81 -9.09
C GLN A 68 -3.11 9.05 -9.39
N VAL A 69 -4.03 8.49 -8.58
CA VAL A 69 -5.48 8.72 -8.69
C VAL A 69 -5.80 10.21 -8.55
N LEU A 70 -5.20 10.89 -7.57
CA LEU A 70 -5.37 12.33 -7.39
C LEU A 70 -4.77 13.14 -8.55
N ALA A 71 -3.63 12.71 -9.09
CA ALA A 71 -2.94 13.39 -10.18
C ALA A 71 -3.71 13.32 -11.52
N ILE A 72 -4.35 12.18 -11.80
CA ILE A 72 -5.23 12.04 -12.99
C ILE A 72 -6.46 12.96 -12.85
N GLY A 73 -6.97 13.11 -11.62
CA GLY A 73 -8.14 13.94 -11.33
C GLY A 73 -9.46 13.31 -11.77
N GLY A 74 -10.57 13.89 -11.30
CA GLY A 74 -11.93 13.48 -11.68
C GLY A 74 -12.46 12.20 -11.01
N ALA A 75 -11.61 11.40 -10.37
CA ALA A 75 -12.04 10.20 -9.65
C ALA A 75 -12.74 10.49 -8.31
N ILE A 76 -12.29 11.53 -7.58
CA ILE A 76 -12.84 11.94 -6.28
C ILE A 76 -13.19 13.42 -6.35
N CYS A 77 -14.37 13.80 -5.88
CA CYS A 77 -14.83 15.19 -5.97
C CYS A 77 -14.08 16.09 -4.97
N ALA A 78 -13.94 17.38 -5.29
CA ALA A 78 -13.20 18.33 -4.45
C ALA A 78 -13.77 18.46 -3.02
N ASN A 79 -15.11 18.34 -2.87
CA ASN A 79 -15.76 18.39 -1.56
C ASN A 79 -15.37 17.19 -0.70
N GLU A 80 -15.32 16.00 -1.27
CA GLU A 80 -14.90 14.78 -0.56
C GLU A 80 -13.43 14.86 -0.14
N LEU A 81 -12.55 15.37 -1.01
CA LEU A 81 -11.15 15.63 -0.65
C LEU A 81 -11.00 16.65 0.47
N ALA A 82 -11.87 17.66 0.52
CA ALA A 82 -11.88 18.64 1.61
C ALA A 82 -12.24 17.99 2.96
N GLU A 83 -13.19 17.06 2.97
CA GLU A 83 -13.53 16.27 4.17
C GLU A 83 -12.36 15.40 4.61
N TRP A 84 -11.69 14.70 3.69
CA TRP A 84 -10.53 13.89 4.02
C TRP A 84 -9.39 14.73 4.60
N SER A 85 -9.13 15.90 4.04
CA SER A 85 -8.17 16.86 4.57
C SER A 85 -8.57 17.37 5.97
N ALA A 86 -9.86 17.55 6.25
CA ALA A 86 -10.32 17.92 7.58
C ALA A 86 -10.05 16.82 8.61
N VAL A 87 -10.30 15.55 8.24
CA VAL A 87 -10.01 14.38 9.08
C VAL A 87 -8.52 14.28 9.40
N GLU A 88 -7.65 14.37 8.40
CA GLU A 88 -6.19 14.30 8.63
C GLU A 88 -5.68 15.47 9.49
N ARG A 89 -6.11 16.70 9.22
CA ARG A 89 -5.78 17.85 10.07
C ARG A 89 -6.25 17.68 11.52
N SER A 90 -7.39 17.03 11.73
CA SER A 90 -7.87 16.71 13.09
C SER A 90 -6.96 15.70 13.79
N ARG A 91 -6.47 14.68 13.06
CA ARG A 91 -5.53 13.67 13.60
C ARG A 91 -4.17 14.26 13.92
N GLU A 92 -3.66 15.14 13.08
CA GLU A 92 -2.39 15.86 13.31
C GLU A 92 -2.45 16.73 14.57
N LYS A 93 -3.56 17.45 14.78
CA LYS A 93 -3.79 18.24 16.00
C LYS A 93 -3.81 17.38 17.27
N GLY A 94 -4.42 16.19 17.20
CA GLY A 94 -4.43 15.24 18.32
C GLY A 94 -3.02 14.75 18.68
N LYS A 95 -2.19 14.41 17.69
CA LYS A 95 -0.79 14.01 17.90
C LYS A 95 0.07 15.13 18.49
N ALA A 96 -0.17 16.38 18.11
CA ALA A 96 0.54 17.53 18.68
C ALA A 96 0.22 17.74 20.18
N ALA A 97 -0.95 17.31 20.65
CA ALA A 97 -1.33 17.38 22.06
C ALA A 97 -0.71 16.25 22.91
N GLU A 98 -0.41 15.09 22.33
CA GLU A 98 0.25 13.96 23.02
C GLU A 98 1.75 14.17 23.26
N GLY A 99 2.36 15.16 22.62
CA GLY A 99 3.72 15.65 22.89
C GLY A 99 3.71 17.08 23.44
N SER A 100 2.72 17.40 24.28
CA SER A 100 2.47 18.77 24.72
C SER A 100 3.71 19.34 25.41
N TRP A 101 4.38 20.27 24.72
CA TRP A 101 5.47 21.09 25.26
C TRP A 101 5.09 21.77 26.58
N ILE A 102 3.79 22.00 26.83
CA ILE A 102 3.28 22.50 28.12
C ILE A 102 3.51 21.51 29.27
N GLU A 103 3.31 20.20 29.08
CA GLU A 103 3.63 19.21 30.12
C GLU A 103 5.14 19.11 30.35
N GLN A 104 5.93 19.26 29.28
CA GLN A 104 7.38 19.22 29.35
C GLN A 104 7.97 20.42 30.09
N VAL A 105 7.44 21.62 29.84
CA VAL A 105 7.82 22.87 30.53
C VAL A 105 7.37 22.88 31.99
N LEU A 106 6.18 22.32 32.29
CA LEU A 106 5.71 22.23 33.67
C LEU A 106 6.47 21.19 34.50
N ALA A 107 7.01 20.14 33.88
CA ALA A 107 7.90 19.19 34.54
C ALA A 107 9.29 19.80 34.82
N GLU A 108 9.85 20.56 33.87
CA GLU A 108 11.15 21.23 34.01
C GLU A 108 11.12 22.33 35.09
N GLY A 109 10.01 23.04 35.25
CA GLY A 109 9.83 24.04 36.31
C GLY A 109 9.48 23.50 37.70
N ALA A 110 9.24 22.19 37.85
CA ALA A 110 8.93 21.57 39.15
C ALA A 110 10.19 21.06 39.88
N ASP A 111 11.30 20.86 39.16
CA ASP A 111 12.56 20.37 39.71
C ASP A 111 13.46 21.51 40.26
N GLU A 112 13.15 22.79 40.00
CA GLU A 112 13.96 23.95 40.42
C GLU A 112 13.60 24.53 41.81
N ASP A 113 12.51 24.08 42.45
CA ASP A 113 11.97 24.72 43.67
C ASP A 113 12.41 24.07 45.02
N ASP A 114 13.28 23.03 45.03
CA ASP A 114 13.56 22.24 46.25
C ASP A 114 14.98 22.38 46.86
N ASP A 115 15.86 23.29 46.38
CA ASP A 115 17.28 23.32 46.83
C ASP A 115 17.74 24.57 47.61
N ASP A 116 16.86 25.53 47.94
CA ASP A 116 17.25 26.77 48.67
C ASP A 116 16.63 26.90 50.08
N ALA A 117 16.73 25.85 50.90
CA ALA A 117 16.43 25.94 52.34
C ALA A 117 17.52 25.26 53.21
N GLN A 118 18.65 25.95 53.40
CA GLN A 118 19.59 25.71 54.51
C GLN A 118 19.93 27.00 55.27
#